data_AF-A0A8S2A7G5-F1
#
_entry.id   AF-A0A8S2A7G5-F1
#
_cell.length_a   1.000
_cell.length_b   1.000
_cell.length_c   1.000
_cell.angle_alpha   90.00
_cell.angle_beta   90.00
_cell.angle_gamma   90.00
#
_symmetry.space_group_name_H-M   'P 1'
#
loop_
_entity.id
_entity.type
_entity.pdbx_description
1 polymer ?
#
loop_
_entity_poly.entity_id
_entity_poly.type
_entity_poly.pdbx_seq_one_letter_code
_entity_poly.pdbx_strand_id
1 'polypeptide(L)' 'MEYKGFLASVDSYMNLQLGNTEEYIDGQLTGNLGEILIRCNNVLYVRGVPEDEELEDAD' A
#
# COMPACT_ATOMS: atom_id res chain seq x y z
N MET A 1 0.64 -11.62 -2.81
CA MET A 1 0.59 -10.69 -1.68
C MET A 1 0.77 -9.30 -2.22
N GLU A 2 -0.16 -8.41 -1.91
CA GLU A 2 -0.23 -7.05 -2.43
C GLU A 2 -0.63 -6.11 -1.29
N TYR A 3 -0.19 -4.87 -1.38
CA TYR A 3 -0.49 -3.82 -0.42
C TYR A 3 -1.19 -2.69 -1.15
N LYS A 4 -2.38 -2.31 -0.69
CA LYS A 4 -3.14 -1.16 -1.21
C LYS A 4 -3.23 -0.13 -0.09
N GLY A 5 -2.85 1.12 -0.36
CA GLY A 5 -2.85 2.17 0.64
C GLY A 5 -2.44 3.51 0.05
N PHE A 6 -2.46 4.55 0.87
CA PHE A 6 -2.02 5.88 0.48
C PHE A 6 -0.51 5.97 0.55
N LEU A 7 0.14 6.31 -0.57
CA LEU A 7 1.58 6.52 -0.61
C LEU A 7 1.95 7.84 0.05
N ALA A 8 2.39 7.79 1.32
CA ALA A 8 2.74 8.95 2.11
C ALA A 8 4.14 9.51 1.76
N SER A 9 5.12 8.63 1.58
CA SER A 9 6.49 9.05 1.24
C SER A 9 7.29 7.94 0.54
N VAL A 10 8.35 8.35 -0.16
CA VAL A 10 9.30 7.46 -0.85
C VAL A 10 10.72 8.02 -0.70
N ASP A 11 11.72 7.15 -0.60
CA ASP A 11 13.14 7.53 -0.64
C ASP A 11 13.84 7.15 -1.97
N SER A 12 15.09 7.59 -2.14
CA SER A 12 15.89 7.31 -3.34
C SER A 12 16.18 5.82 -3.58
N TYR A 13 16.00 4.98 -2.57
CA TYR A 13 16.16 3.53 -2.68
C TYR A 13 14.84 2.83 -3.01
N MET A 14 13.72 3.56 -3.09
CA MET A 14 12.36 3.05 -3.23
C MET A 14 11.87 2.25 -2.01
N ASN A 15 12.26 2.65 -0.80
CA ASN A 15 11.47 2.30 0.38
C ASN A 15 10.18 3.13 0.35
N LEU A 16 9.04 2.49 0.65
CA LEU A 16 7.71 3.08 0.51
C LEU A 16 7.03 3.17 1.87
N GLN A 17 6.56 4.34 2.26
CA GLN A 17 5.69 4.52 3.41
C GLN A 17 4.24 4.56 2.93
N LEU A 18 3.43 3.60 3.37
CA LEU A 18 2.01 3.52 3.06
C LEU A 18 1.18 3.79 4.32
N GLY A 19 0.14 4.62 4.19
CA GLY A 19 -0.91 4.83 5.19
C GLY A 19 -2.20 4.12 4.81
N ASN A 20 -3.05 3.85 5.80
CA ASN A 20 -4.32 3.12 5.66
C ASN A 20 -4.18 1.86 4.78
N THR A 21 -3.12 1.09 5.05
CA THR A 21 -2.72 -0.01 4.19
C THR A 21 -3.54 -1.25 4.44
N GLU A 22 -4.08 -1.82 3.39
CA GLU A 22 -4.75 -3.10 3.35
C GLU A 22 -3.83 -4.17 2.77
N GLU A 23 -3.81 -5.34 3.39
CA GLU A 23 -3.11 -6.51 2.88
C GLU A 23 -4.05 -7.40 2.07
N TYR A 24 -3.58 -7.78 0.89
CA TYR A 24 -4.26 -8.72 0.02
C TYR A 24 -3.38 -9.95 -0.21
N ILE A 25 -3.89 -11.14 0.10
CA ILE A 25 -3.25 -12.43 -0.22
C ILE A 25 -4.17 -13.17 -1.18
N ASP A 26 -3.63 -13.61 -2.32
CA ASP A 26 -4.40 -14.27 -3.39
C ASP A 26 -5.65 -13.49 -3.83
N GLY A 27 -5.56 -12.15 -3.84
CA GLY A 27 -6.65 -11.24 -4.22
C GLY A 27 -7.73 -11.05 -3.15
N GLN A 28 -7.60 -11.66 -1.97
CA GLN A 28 -8.53 -11.50 -0.87
C GLN A 28 -7.96 -10.57 0.20
N LEU A 29 -8.79 -9.66 0.71
CA LEU A 29 -8.45 -8.80 1.84
C LEU A 29 -8.21 -9.68 3.08
N THR A 30 -6.98 -9.66 3.60
CA THR A 30 -6.59 -10.43 4.79
C THR A 30 -6.56 -9.59 6.05
N GLY A 31 -6.35 -8.28 5.93
CA GLY A 31 -6.39 -7.38 7.07
C GLY A 31 -6.02 -5.94 6.73
N ASN A 32 -6.30 -5.05 7.68
CA ASN A 32 -5.87 -3.66 7.66
C ASN A 32 -4.64 -3.50 8.57
N LEU A 33 -3.55 -3.01 7.99
CA LEU A 33 -2.25 -2.83 8.62
C LEU A 33 -2.00 -1.37 9.06
N GLY A 34 -2.82 -0.42 8.62
CA GLY A 34 -2.63 1.00 8.91
C GLY A 34 -1.34 1.55 8.27
N GLU A 35 -0.43 2.09 9.08
CA GLU A 35 0.82 2.67 8.62
C GLU A 35 1.95 1.64 8.55
N ILE A 36 2.53 1.45 7.36
CA ILE A 36 3.62 0.50 7.14
C ILE A 36 4.78 1.10 6.33
N LEU A 37 5.96 0.49 6.48
CA LEU A 37 7.14 0.75 5.66
C LEU A 37 7.50 -0.51 4.85
N ILE A 38 7.42 -0.43 3.53
CA ILE A 38 7.87 -1.49 2.63
C ILE A 38 9.30 -1.23 2.22
N ARG A 39 10.17 -2.23 2.45
CA ARG A 39 11.57 -2.17 2.02
C ARG A 39 11.68 -2.39 0.52
N CYS A 40 12.54 -1.61 -0.12
CA CYS A 40 12.73 -1.57 -1.56
C CYS A 40 12.96 -2.93 -2.23
N ASN A 41 13.74 -3.82 -1.59
CA ASN A 41 14.08 -5.11 -2.17
C ASN A 41 12.92 -6.12 -2.20
N ASN A 42 11.75 -5.76 -1.66
CA ASN A 42 10.53 -6.58 -1.73
C ASN A 42 9.52 -6.03 -2.75
N VAL A 43 9.83 -4.93 -3.44
CA VAL A 43 8.92 -4.28 -4.40
C VAL A 43 9.15 -4.86 -5.79
N LEU A 44 8.11 -5.48 -6.36
CA LEU A 44 8.13 -5.94 -7.76
C LEU A 44 7.66 -4.83 -8.72
N TYR A 45 6.54 -4.18 -8.39
CA TYR A 45 5.99 -3.05 -9.14
C TYR A 45 5.14 -2.17 -8.22
N VAL A 46 4.90 -0.93 -8.64
CA VAL A 46 3.96 0.01 -8.00
C VAL A 46 3.03 0.53 -9.09
N ARG A 47 1.74 0.64 -8.79
CA ARG A 47 0.74 1.23 -9.69
C ARG A 47 -0.16 2.18 -8.93
N GLY A 48 -0.63 3.22 -9.62
CA GLY A 48 -1.75 4.03 -9.15
C GLY A 48 -3.05 3.22 -9.16
N VAL A 49 -3.95 3.54 -8.24
CA VAL A 49 -5.34 3.08 -8.25
C VAL A 49 -6.18 4.17 -8.91
N PRO A 50 -7.17 3.83 -9.76
CA PRO A 50 -8.07 4.83 -10.37
C PRO A 50 -8.83 5.61 -9.29
N GLU A 51 -9.13 6.89 -9.55
CA GLU A 51 -9.83 7.78 -8.60
C GLU A 51 -11.22 7.27 -8.17
N ASP A 52 -11.86 6.42 -8.97
CA ASP A 52 -13.18 5.84 -8.66
C ASP A 52 -13.13 4.72 -7.59
N GLU A 53 -11.94 4.24 -7.23
CA GLU A 53 -11.74 3.30 -6.11
C GLU A 53 -11.16 4.06 -4.91
N GLU A 54 -11.92 5.03 -4.38
CA GLU A 54 -11.57 5.69 -3.11
C GLU A 54 -11.46 4.63 -2.01
N LEU A 55 -10.28 4.56 -1.38
CA LEU A 55 -10.13 3.92 -0.09
C LEU A 55 -10.90 4.81 0.90
N GLU A 56 -11.96 4.30 1.53
CA GLU A 56 -12.68 5.03 2.56
C GLU A 56 -11.68 5.52 3.61
N ASP A 57 -11.60 6.84 3.81
CA ASP A 57 -10.84 7.45 4.90
C ASP A 57 -11.42 6.92 6.21
N ALA A 58 -10.73 5.96 6.84
CA ALA A 58 -11.04 5.53 8.18
C ALA A 58 -10.52 6.60 9.15
N ASP A 59 -11.46 7.37 9.72
CA ASP A 59 -11.25 8.34 10.83
C ASP A 59 -10.39 7.77 11.98
#